data_AF-A0A4Q6BQ42-F1
#
_entry.id   AF-A0A4Q6BQ42-F1
#
_cell.length_a   1.000
_cell.length_b   1.000
_cell.length_c   1.000
_cell.angle_alpha   90.00
_cell.angle_beta   90.00
_cell.angle_gamma   90.00
#
_symmetry.space_group_name_H-M   'P 1'
#
loop_
_entity.id
_entity.type
_entity.pdbx_description
1 polymer ?
#
loop_
_entity_poly.entity_id
_entity_poly.type
_entity_poly.pdbx_seq_one_letter_code
_entity_poly.pdbx_strand_id
1 'polypeptide(L)' 'NLKANPKDLEKKMEEFSAQTGIDLQRVHEFYGEEERRSRLVYQVTEEKVLDFLIAKAKITDVSKEELAKEDETNKA' A
#
# COMPACT_ATOMS: atom_id res chain seq x y z
N ASN A 1 7.22 -9.66 11.11
CA ASN A 1 7.89 -10.06 9.84
C ASN A 1 7.38 -9.15 8.73
N LEU A 2 8.20 -8.21 8.26
CA LEU A 2 7.78 -7.14 7.33
C LEU A 2 7.86 -7.56 5.86
N LYS A 3 8.72 -8.52 5.52
CA LYS A 3 8.83 -9.05 4.16
C LYS A 3 7.50 -9.67 3.72
N ALA A 4 7.10 -9.41 2.48
CA ALA A 4 5.93 -10.05 1.89
C ALA A 4 6.15 -11.58 1.82
N ASN A 5 5.14 -12.33 2.27
CA ASN A 5 5.09 -13.78 2.18
C ASN A 5 4.05 -14.21 1.11
N PRO A 6 4.00 -15.48 0.70
CA PRO A 6 3.07 -15.94 -0.33
C PRO A 6 1.60 -15.63 -0.06
N LYS A 7 1.15 -15.68 1.21
CA LYS A 7 -0.24 -15.34 1.58
C LYS A 7 -0.53 -13.85 1.44
N ASP A 8 0.47 -12.99 1.68
CA ASP A 8 0.31 -11.55 1.50
C ASP A 8 0.12 -11.22 0.00
N LEU A 9 0.83 -11.93 -0.88
CA LEU A 9 0.67 -11.78 -2.33
C LEU A 9 -0.70 -12.28 -2.79
N GLU A 10 -1.15 -13.43 -2.28
CA GLU A 10 -2.47 -13.98 -2.59
C GLU A 10 -3.59 -12.98 -2.24
N LYS A 11 -3.56 -12.46 -1.01
CA LYS A 11 -4.51 -11.45 -0.54
C LYS A 11 -4.50 -10.21 -1.43
N LYS A 12 -3.31 -9.77 -1.87
CA LYS A 12 -3.20 -8.60 -2.76
C LYS A 12 -3.80 -8.86 -4.14
N MET A 13 -3.65 -10.08 -4.68
CA MET A 13 -4.27 -10.48 -5.95
C MET A 13 -5.79 -10.56 -5.84
N GLU A 14 -6.31 -11.09 -4.72
CA GLU A 14 -7.75 -11.10 -4.42
C GLU A 14 -8.32 -9.67 -4.31
N GLU A 15 -7.64 -8.78 -3.58
CA GLU A 15 -8.00 -7.37 -3.47
C GLU A 15 -8.00 -6.68 -4.83
N PHE A 16 -6.98 -6.93 -5.65
CA PHE A 16 -6.88 -6.37 -6.99
C PHE A 16 -8.00 -6.87 -7.91
N SER A 17 -8.33 -8.16 -7.85
CA SER A 17 -9.47 -8.76 -8.57
C SER A 17 -10.78 -8.10 -8.13
N ALA A 18 -11.01 -7.94 -6.83
CA ALA A 18 -12.22 -7.31 -6.28
C ALA A 18 -12.35 -5.83 -6.67
N GLN A 19 -11.24 -5.08 -6.70
CA GLN A 19 -11.24 -3.65 -7.04
C GLN A 19 -11.43 -3.39 -8.54
N THR A 20 -10.84 -4.23 -9.38
CA THR A 20 -10.83 -4.03 -10.84
C THR A 20 -11.93 -4.79 -11.56
N GLY A 21 -12.53 -5.80 -10.91
CA GLY A 21 -13.46 -6.73 -11.54
C GLY A 21 -12.80 -7.73 -12.50
N ILE A 22 -11.46 -7.77 -12.56
CA ILE A 22 -10.73 -8.76 -13.34
C ILE A 22 -10.82 -10.10 -12.63
N ASP A 23 -11.12 -11.15 -13.38
CA ASP A 23 -11.14 -12.52 -12.88
C ASP A 23 -9.83 -12.90 -12.16
N LEU A 24 -9.93 -13.50 -10.98
CA LEU A 24 -8.79 -13.83 -10.13
C LEU A 24 -7.79 -14.75 -10.84
N GLN A 25 -8.26 -15.68 -11.67
CA GLN A 25 -7.38 -16.57 -12.43
C GLN A 25 -6.53 -15.79 -13.43
N ARG A 26 -7.10 -14.78 -14.11
CA ARG A 26 -6.33 -13.87 -14.96
C ARG A 26 -5.32 -13.03 -14.17
N VAL A 27 -5.65 -12.63 -12.95
CA VAL A 27 -4.72 -11.92 -12.07
C VAL A 27 -3.54 -12.83 -11.71
N HIS A 28 -3.79 -14.09 -11.40
CA HIS A 28 -2.72 -15.07 -11.18
C HIS A 28 -1.85 -15.28 -12.40
N GLU A 29 -2.44 -15.43 -13.58
CA GLU A 29 -1.69 -15.55 -14.83
C GLU A 29 -0.83 -14.31 -15.09
N PHE A 30 -1.37 -13.11 -14.85
CA PHE A 30 -0.67 -11.86 -15.02
C PHE A 30 0.56 -11.75 -14.10
N TYR A 31 0.44 -12.17 -12.83
CA TYR A 31 1.55 -12.20 -11.87
C TYR A 31 2.35 -13.52 -11.87
N GLY A 32 2.07 -14.43 -12.81
CA GLY A 32 2.89 -15.62 -13.05
C GLY A 32 4.27 -15.28 -13.61
N GLU A 33 4.39 -14.11 -14.26
CA GLU A 33 5.66 -13.57 -14.74
C GLU A 33 6.54 -13.10 -13.57
N GLU A 34 7.79 -13.59 -13.53
CA GLU A 34 8.73 -13.35 -12.41
C GLU A 34 8.96 -11.86 -12.15
N GLU A 35 9.11 -11.05 -13.20
CA GLU A 35 9.33 -9.61 -13.06
C GLU A 35 8.14 -8.91 -12.41
N ARG A 36 6.91 -9.25 -12.82
CA ARG A 36 5.68 -8.69 -12.26
C ARG A 36 5.47 -9.15 -10.83
N ARG A 37 5.76 -10.43 -10.55
CA ARG A 37 5.69 -10.97 -9.19
C ARG A 37 6.69 -10.29 -8.25
N SER A 38 7.92 -10.06 -8.72
CA SER A 38 8.95 -9.34 -7.97
C SER A 38 8.47 -7.93 -7.62
N ARG A 39 7.90 -7.19 -8.58
CA ARG A 39 7.29 -5.88 -8.33
C ARG A 39 6.18 -5.93 -7.27
N LEU A 40 5.27 -6.91 -7.36
CA LEU A 40 4.21 -7.09 -6.37
C LEU A 40 4.77 -7.36 -4.95
N VAL A 41 5.83 -8.17 -4.85
CA VAL A 41 6.53 -8.43 -3.58
C VAL A 41 7.08 -7.16 -2.97
N TYR A 42 7.70 -6.28 -3.77
CA TYR A 42 8.20 -5.01 -3.28
C TYR A 42 7.07 -4.10 -2.81
N GLN A 43 6.01 -3.95 -3.60
CA GLN A 43 4.85 -3.14 -3.25
C GLN A 43 4.22 -3.59 -1.94
N VAL A 44 3.94 -4.89 -1.79
CA VAL A 44 3.34 -5.44 -0.57
C VAL A 44 4.27 -5.29 0.64
N THR A 45 5.57 -5.39 0.43
CA THR A 45 6.55 -5.15 1.50
C THR A 45 6.57 -3.68 1.92
N GLU A 46 6.51 -2.76 0.97
CA GLU A 46 6.46 -1.31 1.22
C GLU A 46 5.21 -0.93 2.01
N GLU A 47 4.03 -1.41 1.59
CA GLU A 47 2.76 -1.20 2.30
C GLU A 47 2.87 -1.68 3.76
N LYS A 48 3.43 -2.88 4.00
CA LYS A 48 3.63 -3.41 5.35
C LYS A 48 4.62 -2.59 6.19
N VAL A 49 5.64 -2.02 5.57
CA VAL A 49 6.60 -1.13 6.25
C VAL A 49 5.90 0.18 6.63
N LEU A 50 5.13 0.76 5.72
CA LEU A 50 4.35 1.96 5.97
C LEU A 50 3.37 1.75 7.12
N ASP A 51 2.58 0.67 7.09
CA ASP A 51 1.65 0.30 8.16
C ASP A 51 2.36 0.15 9.51
N PHE A 52 3.54 -0.45 9.52
CA PHE A 52 4.35 -0.60 10.73
C PHE A 52 4.84 0.74 11.28
N LEU A 53 5.23 1.68 10.41
CA LEU A 53 5.65 3.01 10.80
C LEU A 53 4.47 3.81 11.35
N ILE A 54 3.33 3.80 10.65
CA ILE A 54 2.08 4.45 11.08
C ILE A 54 1.65 3.93 12.45
N ALA A 55 1.66 2.60 12.66
CA ALA A 55 1.26 1.99 13.93
C ALA A 55 2.15 2.38 15.13
N LYS A 56 3.36 2.90 14.88
CA LYS A 56 4.31 3.34 15.91
C LYS A 56 4.46 4.86 15.97
N ALA A 57 4.01 5.56 14.94
CA ALA A 57 4.11 7.01 14.87
C ALA A 57 3.12 7.66 15.81
N LYS A 58 3.51 8.79 16.39
CA LYS A 58 2.58 9.68 17.06
C LYS A 58 1.86 10.48 15.97
N ILE A 59 0.65 10.07 15.63
CA ILE A 59 -0.19 10.75 14.64
C ILE A 59 -1.05 11.78 15.38
N THR A 60 -0.97 13.04 14.95
CA THR A 60 -1.80 14.14 15.45
C THR A 60 -2.72 14.59 14.33
N ASP A 61 -4.01 14.33 14.50
CA ASP A 61 -5.01 14.84 13.57
C ASP A 61 -5.13 16.36 13.75
N VAL A 62 -5.15 17.08 12.63
CA VAL A 62 -5.30 18.53 12.59
C VAL A 62 -6.56 18.89 11.81
N SER A 63 -7.18 19.99 12.23
CA SER A 63 -8.34 20.56 11.54
C SER A 63 -7.94 21.21 10.22
N LYS A 64 -8.93 21.43 9.35
CA LYS A 64 -8.71 22.12 8.07
C LYS A 64 -8.24 23.55 8.30
N GLU A 65 -8.71 24.18 9.37
CA GLU A 65 -8.35 25.54 9.78
C GLU A 65 -6.91 25.64 10.26
N GLU A 66 -6.35 24.59 10.86
CA GLU A 66 -4.94 24.52 11.28
C GLU A 66 -4.02 24.28 10.08
N LEU A 67 -4.41 23.40 9.15
CA LEU A 67 -3.69 23.17 7.89
C LEU A 67 -3.53 24.46 7.06
N ALA A 68 -4.61 25.24 6.94
CA ALA A 68 -4.60 26.49 6.16
C ALA A 68 -3.62 27.54 6.74
N LYS A 69 -3.44 27.56 8.07
CA LYS A 69 -2.53 28.50 8.74
C LYS A 69 -1.06 28.09 8.55
N GLU A 70 -0.77 26.80 8.61
CA GLU A 70 0.59 26.27 8.45
C GLU A 70 1.12 26.43 7.00
N ASP A 71 0.25 26.29 6.00
CA ASP A 71 0.58 26.56 4.60
C ASP A 71 0.92 28.04 4.32
N GLU A 72 0.32 28.98 5.04
CA GLU A 72 0.64 30.41 4.94
C GLU A 72 1.96 30.75 5.66
N THR A 73 2.30 30.02 6.73
CA THR A 73 3.55 30.25 7.48
C THR A 73 4.77 29.65 6.77
N ASN A 74 4.62 28.53 6.06
CA ASN A 74 5.72 27.87 5.34
C ASN A 74 6.01 28.48 3.95
N LYS A 75 5.17 29.40 3.47
CA LYS A 75 5.37 30.15 2.22
C LYS A 75 6.04 31.52 2.41
N ALA A 76 6.20 31.97 3.66
CA ALA A 76 6.86 33.23 4.03
C ALA A 76 8.35 33.00 4.36
#